data_AF-A0A1G9QZA1-F1
#
_entry.id   AF-A0A1G9QZA1-F1
#
_cell.length_a   1.000
_cell.length_b   1.000
_cell.length_c   1.000
_cell.angle_alpha   90.00
_cell.angle_beta   90.00
_cell.angle_gamma   90.00
#
_symmetry.space_group_name_H-M   'P 1'
#
loop_
_entity.id
_entity.type
_entity.pdbx_description
1 polymer ?
#
loop_
_entity_poly.entity_id
_entity_poly.type
_entity_poly.pdbx_seq_one_letter_code
_entity_poly.pdbx_strand_id
1 'polypeptide(L)'
;MSSHHVVREKQEPALLIISLDGFENENLGQILEWSPTVIVHEDIYELVDSMAFKVDAVVTKDPDFYAQESTRLILTDIEPLEDALKFLVGEQYPAVNIITNEFVLKDYVLFVDDLDIVVFIGDKKIFPVRSGFSKWQPAGEVIQILHEVHKLQTSGLRKLEDHILETEKDGFYSLTFEQPFIFISESI
;
A
#
# COMPACT_ATOMS: atom_id res chain seq x y z
N MET A 1 18.68 -28.42 -18.98
CA MET A 1 17.39 -28.00 -19.56
C MET A 1 17.16 -26.57 -19.09
N SER A 2 17.22 -25.61 -20.00
CA SER A 2 17.14 -24.19 -19.66
C SER A 2 15.75 -23.84 -19.19
N SER A 3 15.63 -23.45 -17.92
CA SER A 3 14.45 -22.79 -17.37
C SER A 3 14.23 -21.50 -18.17
N HIS A 4 13.22 -21.50 -19.04
CA HIS A 4 12.68 -20.24 -19.55
C HIS A 4 11.95 -19.59 -18.37
N HIS A 5 12.59 -18.63 -17.70
CA HIS A 5 11.84 -17.68 -16.88
C HIS A 5 10.99 -16.86 -17.86
N VAL A 6 9.70 -17.18 -17.95
CA VAL A 6 8.73 -16.25 -18.51
C VAL A 6 8.65 -15.11 -17.51
N VAL A 7 9.36 -14.01 -17.79
CA VAL A 7 9.14 -12.73 -17.09
C VAL A 7 7.69 -12.36 -17.42
N ARG A 8 6.80 -12.51 -16.43
CA ARG A 8 5.45 -11.96 -16.54
C ARG A 8 5.60 -10.46 -16.29
N GLU A 9 5.01 -9.64 -17.14
CA GLU A 9 4.89 -8.20 -16.85
C GLU A 9 4.08 -8.01 -15.55
N LYS A 10 4.39 -6.97 -14.76
CA LYS A 10 3.70 -6.61 -13.49
C LYS A 10 3.86 -7.62 -12.33
N GLN A 11 5.03 -8.25 -12.20
CA GLN A 11 5.32 -9.08 -11.01
C GLN A 11 5.50 -8.26 -9.73
N GLU A 12 6.08 -7.06 -9.85
CA GLU A 12 6.32 -6.19 -8.72
C GLU A 12 5.10 -5.30 -8.46
N PRO A 13 4.81 -4.95 -7.19
CA PRO A 13 3.74 -4.01 -6.87
C PRO A 13 3.95 -2.67 -7.58
N ALA A 14 2.89 -2.07 -8.11
CA ALA A 14 2.94 -0.67 -8.52
C ALA A 14 3.22 0.21 -7.30
N LEU A 15 3.79 1.40 -7.53
CA LEU A 15 3.97 2.42 -6.51
C LEU A 15 3.09 3.62 -6.85
N LEU A 16 2.07 3.87 -6.04
CA LEU A 16 1.23 5.06 -6.11
C LEU A 16 1.67 6.06 -5.03
N ILE A 17 2.08 7.25 -5.43
CA ILE A 17 2.52 8.30 -4.50
C ILE A 17 1.51 9.45 -4.57
N ILE A 18 0.75 9.62 -3.50
CA ILE A 18 -0.20 10.75 -3.34
C ILE A 18 0.46 11.89 -2.57
N SER A 19 1.25 11.55 -1.55
CA SER A 19 2.08 12.49 -0.78
C SER A 19 3.38 11.80 -0.36
N LEU A 20 4.43 12.57 -0.15
CA LEU A 20 5.69 12.13 0.48
C LEU A 20 5.91 12.76 1.86
N ASP A 21 4.93 13.48 2.37
CA ASP A 21 5.06 14.22 3.63
C ASP A 21 5.33 13.26 4.80
N GLY A 22 6.47 13.47 5.48
CA GLY A 22 6.88 12.64 6.61
C GLY A 22 7.30 11.22 6.25
N PHE A 23 7.38 10.87 4.96
CA PHE A 23 7.88 9.58 4.52
C PHE A 23 9.40 9.61 4.35
N GLU A 24 10.10 8.61 4.89
CA GLU A 24 11.56 8.59 4.87
C GLU A 24 12.12 8.20 3.49
N ASN A 25 13.12 8.95 3.03
CA ASN A 25 13.78 8.70 1.74
C ASN A 25 14.45 7.32 1.66
N GLU A 26 14.92 6.78 2.78
CA GLU A 26 15.52 5.44 2.82
C GLU A 26 14.46 4.37 2.52
N ASN A 27 13.26 4.48 3.10
CA ASN A 27 12.14 3.59 2.82
C ASN A 27 11.66 3.72 1.37
N LEU A 28 11.59 4.96 0.85
CA LEU A 28 11.28 5.19 -0.56
C LEU A 28 12.29 4.53 -1.48
N GLY A 29 13.59 4.67 -1.18
CA GLY A 29 14.68 4.02 -1.91
C GLY A 29 14.51 2.50 -1.98
N GLN A 30 14.21 1.86 -0.85
CA GLN A 30 13.98 0.41 -0.80
C GLN A 30 12.83 -0.05 -1.69
N ILE A 31 11.73 0.70 -1.75
CA ILE A 31 10.60 0.37 -2.63
C ILE A 31 11.01 0.51 -4.11
N LEU A 32 11.77 1.56 -4.43
CA LEU A 32 12.22 1.84 -5.80
C LEU A 32 13.27 0.86 -6.33
N GLU A 33 14.01 0.15 -5.46
CA GLU A 33 14.97 -0.90 -5.86
C GLU A 33 14.32 -2.04 -6.66
N TRP A 34 13.02 -2.27 -6.45
CA TRP A 34 12.23 -3.25 -7.20
C TRP A 34 11.80 -2.75 -8.58
N SER A 35 12.19 -1.51 -8.95
CA SER A 35 11.82 -0.85 -10.20
C SER A 35 10.31 -0.91 -10.50
N PRO A 36 9.44 -0.49 -9.55
CA PRO A 36 7.99 -0.55 -9.72
C PRO A 36 7.52 0.35 -10.86
N THR A 37 6.29 0.14 -11.33
CA THR A 37 5.59 1.19 -12.09
C THR A 37 5.27 2.34 -11.13
N VAL A 38 5.79 3.54 -11.40
CA VAL A 38 5.60 4.71 -10.53
C VAL A 38 4.47 5.57 -11.05
N ILE A 39 3.43 5.71 -10.25
CA ILE A 39 2.26 6.56 -10.47
C ILE A 39 2.26 7.66 -9.42
N VAL A 40 2.12 8.92 -9.82
CA VAL A 40 2.15 10.06 -8.88
C VAL A 40 0.95 10.96 -9.03
N HIS A 41 0.52 11.58 -7.94
CA HIS A 41 -0.44 12.68 -8.00
C HIS A 41 0.22 13.95 -8.57
N GLU A 42 -0.54 14.76 -9.31
CA GLU A 42 -0.05 16.00 -9.93
C GLU A 42 0.63 16.95 -8.94
N ASP A 43 0.12 17.06 -7.72
CA ASP A 43 0.65 17.99 -6.70
C ASP A 43 2.08 17.68 -6.27
N ILE A 44 2.52 16.43 -6.39
CA ILE A 44 3.88 16.00 -6.00
C ILE A 44 4.77 15.73 -7.21
N TYR A 45 4.24 15.87 -8.43
CA TYR A 45 4.93 15.48 -9.64
C TYR A 45 6.29 16.18 -9.77
N GLU A 46 6.33 17.51 -9.61
CA GLU A 46 7.58 18.28 -9.72
C GLU A 46 8.63 17.84 -8.70
N LEU A 47 8.20 17.50 -7.48
CA LEU A 47 9.10 16.99 -6.44
C LEU A 47 9.70 15.64 -6.87
N VAL A 48 8.86 14.69 -7.28
CA VAL A 48 9.31 13.35 -7.70
C VAL A 48 10.18 13.42 -8.95
N ASP A 49 9.82 14.25 -9.93
CA ASP A 49 10.61 14.49 -11.14
C ASP A 49 11.99 15.06 -10.80
N SER A 50 12.07 16.02 -9.86
CA SER A 50 13.34 16.59 -9.41
C SER A 50 14.29 15.59 -8.73
N MET A 51 13.73 14.48 -8.18
CA MET A 51 14.51 13.37 -7.63
C MET A 51 15.08 12.45 -8.72
N ALA A 52 14.85 12.78 -9.99
CA ALA A 52 15.28 12.02 -11.17
C ALA A 52 14.71 10.59 -11.22
N PHE A 53 13.53 10.39 -10.63
CA PHE A 53 12.78 9.15 -10.77
C PHE A 53 12.00 9.14 -12.08
N LYS A 54 11.92 7.97 -12.71
CA LYS A 54 11.03 7.76 -13.85
C LYS A 54 9.59 7.75 -13.35
N VAL A 55 8.75 8.63 -13.90
CA VAL A 55 7.32 8.67 -13.62
C VAL A 55 6.57 8.03 -14.78
N ASP A 56 5.97 6.86 -14.55
CA ASP A 56 5.26 6.11 -15.59
C ASP A 56 3.85 6.66 -15.84
N ALA A 57 3.19 7.20 -14.81
CA ALA A 57 1.89 7.85 -14.94
C ALA A 57 1.68 8.99 -13.93
N VAL A 58 0.86 9.96 -14.30
CA VAL A 58 0.41 11.06 -13.44
C VAL A 58 -1.10 11.03 -13.32
N VAL A 59 -1.59 11.10 -12.09
CA VAL A 59 -3.01 11.30 -11.78
C VAL A 59 -3.26 12.80 -11.72
N THR A 60 -4.07 13.33 -12.63
CA THR A 60 -4.23 14.78 -12.82
C THR A 60 -5.64 15.14 -13.28
N LYS A 61 -6.08 16.36 -12.94
CA LYS A 61 -7.29 16.97 -13.49
C LYS A 61 -7.06 17.66 -14.83
N ASP A 62 -5.80 17.91 -15.18
CA ASP A 62 -5.39 18.61 -16.40
C ASP A 62 -5.13 17.62 -17.55
N PRO A 63 -5.97 17.59 -18.60
CA PRO A 63 -5.74 16.73 -19.76
C PRO A 63 -4.49 17.12 -20.57
N ASP A 64 -3.97 18.33 -20.38
CA ASP A 64 -2.79 18.86 -21.05
C ASP A 64 -1.57 18.93 -20.11
N PHE A 65 -1.58 18.20 -18.99
CA PHE A 65 -0.51 18.19 -17.99
C PHE A 65 0.87 17.92 -18.62
N TYR A 66 1.83 18.79 -18.33
CA TYR A 66 3.18 18.69 -18.88
C TYR A 66 4.06 17.74 -18.05
N ALA A 67 4.11 16.47 -18.45
CA ALA A 67 4.93 15.43 -17.83
C ALA A 67 6.18 15.06 -18.64
N GLN A 68 7.03 14.20 -18.07
CA GLN A 68 8.16 13.54 -18.72
C GLN A 68 7.69 12.84 -20.01
N GLU A 69 8.63 12.64 -20.95
CA GLU A 69 8.33 11.83 -22.12
C GLU A 69 7.94 10.39 -21.73
N SER A 70 6.94 9.84 -22.40
CA SER A 70 6.40 8.49 -22.15
C SER A 70 5.64 8.32 -20.82
N THR A 71 5.27 9.41 -20.14
CA THR A 71 4.37 9.38 -18.98
C THR A 71 2.91 9.36 -19.42
N ARG A 72 2.11 8.46 -18.84
CA ARG A 72 0.65 8.39 -19.09
C ARG A 72 -0.10 9.36 -18.19
N LEU A 73 -1.20 9.92 -18.68
CA LEU A 73 -2.13 10.69 -17.85
C LEU A 73 -3.31 9.79 -17.43
N ILE A 74 -3.55 9.72 -16.12
CA ILE A 74 -4.74 9.13 -15.51
C ILE A 74 -5.62 10.31 -15.12
N LEU A 75 -6.63 10.60 -15.94
CA LEU A 75 -7.52 11.71 -15.68
C LEU A 75 -8.44 11.39 -14.51
N THR A 76 -8.54 12.33 -13.59
CA THR A 76 -9.46 12.29 -12.44
C THR A 76 -10.24 13.60 -12.36
N ASP A 77 -11.46 13.54 -11.83
CA ASP A 77 -12.25 14.74 -11.58
C ASP A 77 -12.25 15.12 -10.08
N ILE A 78 -12.48 14.12 -9.21
CA ILE A 78 -12.79 14.33 -7.78
C ILE A 78 -11.95 13.45 -6.87
N GLU A 79 -11.73 12.18 -7.22
CA GLU A 79 -11.16 11.17 -6.32
C GLU A 79 -9.87 10.56 -6.91
N PRO A 80 -8.71 11.25 -6.83
CA PRO A 80 -7.46 10.80 -7.45
C PRO A 80 -7.02 9.39 -7.03
N LEU A 81 -7.16 9.06 -5.74
CA LEU A 81 -6.82 7.74 -5.21
C LEU A 81 -7.70 6.65 -5.82
N GLU A 82 -9.02 6.86 -5.83
CA GLU A 82 -9.98 5.87 -6.35
C GLU A 82 -9.75 5.63 -7.85
N ASP A 83 -9.55 6.69 -8.63
CA ASP A 83 -9.33 6.60 -10.07
C ASP A 83 -7.98 5.94 -10.42
N ALA A 84 -6.94 6.18 -9.62
CA ALA A 84 -5.66 5.46 -9.73
C ALA A 84 -5.81 3.96 -9.42
N LEU A 85 -6.58 3.60 -8.38
CA LEU A 85 -6.85 2.19 -8.06
C LEU A 85 -7.68 1.50 -9.14
N LYS A 86 -8.71 2.17 -9.69
CA LYS A 86 -9.46 1.67 -10.85
C LYS A 86 -8.57 1.46 -12.06
N PHE A 87 -7.66 2.40 -12.34
CA PHE A 87 -6.68 2.26 -13.41
C PHE A 87 -5.82 1.01 -13.20
N LEU A 88 -5.27 0.82 -12.00
CA LEU A 88 -4.43 -0.34 -11.67
C LEU A 88 -5.18 -1.67 -11.84
N VAL A 89 -6.42 -1.75 -11.37
CA VAL A 89 -7.27 -2.94 -11.53
C VAL A 89 -7.60 -3.18 -13.01
N GLY A 90 -7.98 -2.15 -13.75
CA GLY A 90 -8.25 -2.26 -15.19
C GLY A 90 -7.03 -2.71 -16.00
N GLU A 91 -5.86 -2.28 -15.57
CA GLU A 91 -4.57 -2.71 -16.09
C GLU A 91 -4.10 -4.07 -15.56
N GLN A 92 -4.85 -4.72 -14.67
CA GLN A 92 -4.53 -6.04 -14.08
C GLN A 92 -3.20 -6.06 -13.30
N TYR A 93 -2.89 -4.97 -12.58
CA TYR A 93 -1.83 -5.02 -11.57
C TYR A 93 -2.27 -5.94 -10.42
N PRO A 94 -1.40 -6.83 -9.92
CA PRO A 94 -1.75 -7.72 -8.81
C PRO A 94 -1.61 -7.05 -7.43
N ALA A 95 -0.77 -6.03 -7.32
CA ALA A 95 -0.43 -5.38 -6.05
C ALA A 95 -0.07 -3.90 -6.23
N VAL A 96 -0.24 -3.12 -5.16
CA VAL A 96 0.16 -1.71 -5.07
C VAL A 96 0.68 -1.36 -3.68
N ASN A 97 1.79 -0.62 -3.66
CA ASN A 97 2.27 0.16 -2.53
C ASN A 97 1.79 1.61 -2.70
N ILE A 98 1.16 2.18 -1.68
CA ILE A 98 0.56 3.52 -1.73
C ILE A 98 1.21 4.38 -0.65
N ILE A 99 1.82 5.50 -1.01
CA ILE A 99 2.36 6.46 -0.04
C ILE A 99 1.41 7.67 0.02
N THR A 100 0.90 7.95 1.22
CA THR A 100 -0.07 9.02 1.47
C THR A 100 0.06 9.53 2.91
N ASN A 101 -0.69 10.57 3.24
CA ASN A 101 -0.75 11.17 4.58
C ASN A 101 -2.04 10.80 5.35
N GLU A 102 -3.05 10.26 4.67
CA GLU A 102 -4.34 9.91 5.25
C GLU A 102 -4.81 8.51 4.84
N PHE A 103 -5.56 7.85 5.73
CA PHE A 103 -6.18 6.56 5.48
C PHE A 103 -7.67 6.64 5.76
N VAL A 104 -8.48 6.46 4.72
CA VAL A 104 -9.93 6.34 4.86
C VAL A 104 -10.36 4.98 4.31
N LEU A 105 -10.83 4.11 5.21
CA LEU A 105 -11.14 2.71 4.90
C LEU A 105 -12.02 2.52 3.64
N LYS A 106 -13.03 3.38 3.46
CA LYS A 106 -13.99 3.30 2.35
C LYS A 106 -13.31 3.36 0.97
N ASP A 107 -12.16 4.03 0.87
CA ASP A 107 -11.45 4.26 -0.39
C ASP A 107 -10.74 3.00 -0.88
N TYR A 108 -10.51 2.02 0.01
CA TYR A 108 -9.78 0.79 -0.29
C TYR A 108 -10.68 -0.45 -0.35
N VAL A 109 -11.80 -0.46 0.39
CA VAL A 109 -12.66 -1.65 0.58
C VAL A 109 -13.08 -2.32 -0.73
N LEU A 110 -13.36 -1.53 -1.78
CA LEU A 110 -13.83 -2.06 -3.06
C LEU A 110 -12.72 -2.75 -3.89
N PHE A 111 -11.45 -2.58 -3.50
CA PHE A 111 -10.29 -3.06 -4.26
C PHE A 111 -9.56 -4.23 -3.59
N VAL A 112 -9.84 -4.53 -2.32
CA VAL A 112 -9.12 -5.55 -1.51
C VAL A 112 -9.21 -6.97 -2.10
N ASP A 113 -10.27 -7.27 -2.86
CA ASP A 113 -10.42 -8.59 -3.48
C ASP A 113 -9.69 -8.70 -4.84
N ASP A 114 -9.35 -7.58 -5.47
CA ASP A 114 -8.72 -7.52 -6.80
C ASP A 114 -7.24 -7.11 -6.75
N LEU A 115 -6.81 -6.45 -5.68
CA LEU A 115 -5.49 -5.83 -5.54
C LEU A 115 -4.91 -6.05 -4.14
N ASP A 116 -3.69 -6.57 -4.07
CA ASP A 116 -2.92 -6.63 -2.83
C ASP A 116 -2.43 -5.21 -2.48
N ILE A 117 -3.01 -4.62 -1.44
CA ILE A 117 -2.79 -3.20 -1.08
C ILE A 117 -1.93 -3.08 0.18
N VAL A 118 -0.87 -2.29 0.09
CA VAL A 118 -0.11 -1.80 1.25
C VAL A 118 -0.09 -0.27 1.21
N VAL A 119 -0.56 0.36 2.28
CA VAL A 119 -0.58 1.83 2.43
C VAL A 119 0.48 2.24 3.44
N PHE A 120 1.32 3.18 3.09
CA PHE A 120 2.36 3.77 3.92
C PHE A 120 1.94 5.17 4.36
N ILE A 121 2.01 5.42 5.67
CA ILE A 121 1.79 6.73 6.29
C ILE A 121 2.87 6.94 7.35
N GLY A 122 3.83 7.82 7.06
CA GLY A 122 5.00 8.02 7.91
C GLY A 122 5.82 6.74 8.08
N ASP A 123 6.00 6.29 9.33
CA ASP A 123 6.75 5.09 9.72
C ASP A 123 5.86 3.83 9.84
N LYS A 124 4.61 3.90 9.38
CA LYS A 124 3.66 2.81 9.44
C LYS A 124 3.28 2.30 8.07
N LYS A 125 3.04 0.99 8.00
CA LYS A 125 2.32 0.33 6.91
C LYS A 125 0.96 -0.15 7.40
N ILE A 126 -0.02 -0.11 6.51
CA ILE A 126 -1.40 -0.50 6.71
C ILE A 126 -1.77 -1.45 5.59
N PHE A 127 -2.36 -2.60 5.91
CA PHE A 127 -2.75 -3.58 4.90
C PHE A 127 -3.95 -4.42 5.35
N PRO A 128 -4.78 -4.90 4.42
CA PRO A 128 -5.89 -5.76 4.75
C PRO A 128 -5.39 -7.18 5.06
N VAL A 129 -6.00 -7.81 6.06
CA VAL A 129 -5.77 -9.22 6.39
C VAL A 129 -7.09 -9.97 6.45
N ARG A 130 -7.07 -11.26 6.11
CA ARG A 130 -8.24 -12.15 6.17
C ARG A 130 -8.22 -13.01 7.43
N SER A 131 -9.40 -13.50 7.83
CA SER A 131 -9.52 -14.34 9.02
C SER A 131 -8.65 -15.59 8.89
N GLY A 132 -7.87 -15.92 9.93
CA GLY A 132 -6.84 -16.96 9.88
C GLY A 132 -5.46 -16.45 9.50
N PHE A 133 -5.28 -15.12 9.35
CA PHE A 133 -3.99 -14.49 9.12
C PHE A 133 -2.96 -14.90 10.19
N SER A 134 -1.73 -15.14 9.75
CA SER A 134 -0.61 -15.50 10.61
C SER A 134 0.69 -14.94 10.04
N LYS A 135 1.49 -14.30 10.90
CA LYS A 135 2.76 -13.68 10.52
C LYS A 135 3.79 -13.85 11.63
N TRP A 136 5.03 -14.18 11.24
CA TRP A 136 6.15 -14.21 12.18
C TRP A 136 6.62 -12.79 12.47
N GLN A 137 6.85 -12.48 13.74
CA GLN A 137 7.32 -11.17 14.18
C GLN A 137 8.14 -11.30 15.49
N PRO A 138 9.18 -10.46 15.71
CA PRO A 138 9.89 -10.39 17.00
C PRO A 138 8.96 -10.02 18.15
N ALA A 139 9.40 -10.26 19.39
CA ALA A 139 8.72 -9.80 20.60
C ALA A 139 8.71 -8.26 20.72
N GLY A 140 7.63 -7.69 21.25
CA GLY A 140 7.52 -6.26 21.53
C GLY A 140 7.05 -5.40 20.36
N GLU A 141 6.65 -6.02 19.25
CA GLU A 141 6.17 -5.34 18.05
C GLU A 141 4.70 -4.97 18.19
N VAL A 142 4.35 -3.73 17.82
CA VAL A 142 3.00 -3.19 17.99
C VAL A 142 2.16 -3.41 16.73
N ILE A 143 0.97 -4.00 16.92
CA ILE A 143 -0.04 -4.20 15.88
C ILE A 143 -1.26 -3.37 16.26
N GLN A 144 -1.67 -2.47 15.37
CA GLN A 144 -2.87 -1.66 15.55
C GLN A 144 -3.98 -2.16 14.62
N ILE A 145 -5.18 -2.35 15.15
CA ILE A 145 -6.39 -2.64 14.38
C ILE A 145 -7.07 -1.31 14.05
N LEU A 146 -7.48 -1.08 12.80
CA LEU A 146 -7.92 0.27 12.38
C LEU A 146 -9.43 0.53 12.56
N HIS A 147 -10.20 -0.47 12.98
CA HIS A 147 -11.64 -0.36 13.18
C HIS A 147 -12.17 -1.44 14.12
N GLU A 148 -13.44 -1.33 14.53
CA GLU A 148 -14.08 -2.35 15.35
C GLU A 148 -14.14 -3.72 14.66
N VAL A 149 -13.85 -4.78 15.44
CA VAL A 149 -13.78 -6.16 14.95
C VAL A 149 -14.70 -7.08 15.74
N HIS A 150 -15.59 -7.77 15.04
CA HIS A 150 -16.54 -8.69 15.65
C HIS A 150 -15.88 -10.05 15.88
N LYS A 151 -15.97 -10.53 17.12
CA LYS A 151 -15.42 -11.81 17.58
C LYS A 151 -13.93 -11.99 17.26
N LEU A 152 -13.15 -10.92 17.44
CA LEU A 152 -11.71 -10.98 17.32
C LEU A 152 -11.13 -11.98 18.33
N GLN A 153 -10.37 -12.93 17.82
CA GLN A 153 -9.53 -13.84 18.58
C GLN A 153 -8.09 -13.69 18.11
N THR A 154 -7.17 -13.65 19.07
CA THR A 154 -5.75 -13.45 18.82
C THR A 154 -4.94 -14.56 19.48
N SER A 155 -3.76 -14.84 18.91
CA SER A 155 -2.74 -15.70 19.53
C SER A 155 -1.37 -15.09 19.34
N GLY A 156 -0.50 -15.20 20.35
CA GLY A 156 0.84 -14.61 20.36
C GLY A 156 0.86 -13.10 20.57
N LEU A 157 -0.29 -12.50 20.93
CA LEU A 157 -0.46 -11.07 21.14
C LEU A 157 -1.07 -10.80 22.52
N ARG A 158 -0.55 -9.79 23.21
CA ARG A 158 -1.16 -9.19 24.39
C ARG A 158 -1.83 -7.87 24.03
N LYS A 159 -2.96 -7.57 24.65
CA LYS A 159 -3.64 -6.28 24.48
C LYS A 159 -2.97 -5.21 25.34
N LEU A 160 -2.58 -4.10 24.72
CA LEU A 160 -2.08 -2.91 25.42
C LEU A 160 -3.24 -1.95 25.70
N GLU A 161 -3.97 -1.57 24.66
CA GLU A 161 -5.10 -0.64 24.71
C GLU A 161 -6.21 -1.12 23.75
N ASP A 162 -7.32 -0.39 23.67
CA ASP A 162 -8.32 -0.65 22.65
C ASP A 162 -7.67 -0.52 21.26
N HIS A 163 -7.84 -1.56 20.45
CA HIS A 163 -7.25 -1.69 19.11
C HIS A 163 -5.71 -1.75 19.03
N ILE A 164 -4.98 -1.73 20.15
CA ILE A 164 -3.52 -1.80 20.17
C ILE A 164 -3.08 -3.10 20.85
N LEU A 165 -2.36 -3.91 20.10
CA LEU A 165 -1.84 -5.22 20.48
C LEU A 165 -0.31 -5.22 20.38
N GLU A 166 0.35 -6.11 21.09
CA GLU A 166 1.79 -6.28 21.05
C GLU A 166 2.18 -7.76 21.03
N THR A 167 3.20 -8.12 20.27
CA THR A 167 3.73 -9.50 20.24
C THR A 167 4.39 -9.87 21.57
N GLU A 168 3.96 -11.00 22.14
CA GLU A 168 4.42 -11.40 23.48
C GLU A 168 5.84 -11.97 23.50
N LYS A 169 6.24 -12.60 22.39
CA LYS A 169 7.53 -13.28 22.20
C LYS A 169 7.83 -13.42 20.72
N ASP A 170 9.09 -13.70 20.39
CA ASP A 170 9.49 -14.06 19.03
C ASP A 170 8.68 -15.26 18.54
N GLY A 171 7.96 -15.09 17.44
CA GLY A 171 7.11 -16.15 16.91
C GLY A 171 6.00 -15.66 15.99
N PHE A 172 5.08 -16.57 15.71
CA PHE A 172 3.90 -16.24 14.92
C PHE A 172 2.82 -15.63 15.81
N TYR A 173 2.26 -14.51 15.37
CA TYR A 173 0.96 -14.07 15.83
C TYR A 173 -0.12 -14.45 14.81
N SER A 174 -1.36 -14.57 15.27
CA SER A 174 -2.50 -14.83 14.37
C SER A 174 -3.76 -14.11 14.81
N LEU A 175 -4.63 -13.83 13.83
CA LEU A 175 -5.89 -13.12 13.98
C LEU A 175 -7.03 -13.93 13.34
N THR A 176 -8.11 -14.14 14.08
CA THR A 176 -9.35 -14.77 13.59
C THR A 176 -10.54 -13.88 13.95
N PHE A 177 -11.46 -13.68 13.02
CA PHE A 177 -12.62 -12.78 13.13
C PHE A 177 -13.72 -13.17 12.13
N GLU A 178 -14.90 -12.54 12.21
CA GLU A 178 -16.05 -12.86 11.33
C GLU A 178 -16.12 -12.04 10.04
N GLN A 179 -15.53 -10.84 10.01
CA GLN A 179 -15.53 -10.02 8.81
C GLN A 179 -14.72 -10.64 7.66
N PRO A 180 -15.00 -10.31 6.38
CA PRO A 180 -14.25 -10.83 5.24
C PRO A 180 -12.75 -10.51 5.31
N PHE A 181 -12.45 -9.31 5.78
CA PHE A 181 -11.11 -8.81 6.07
C PHE A 181 -11.19 -7.70 7.13
N ILE A 182 -10.04 -7.35 7.69
CA ILE A 182 -9.84 -6.17 8.53
C ILE A 182 -8.57 -5.46 8.10
N PHE A 183 -8.42 -4.17 8.40
CA PHE A 183 -7.14 -3.48 8.22
C PHE A 183 -6.35 -3.46 9.53
N ILE A 184 -5.07 -3.83 9.44
CA ILE A 184 -4.10 -3.69 10.52
C ILE A 184 -2.97 -2.76 10.10
N SER A 185 -2.31 -2.18 11.10
CA SER A 185 -1.12 -1.36 10.94
C SER A 185 0.03 -1.89 11.79
N GLU A 186 1.23 -1.80 11.23
CA GLU A 186 2.50 -2.16 11.84
C GLU A 186 3.52 -1.07 11.50
N SER A 187 4.60 -0.97 12.29
CA SER A 187 5.77 -0.18 11.90
C SER A 187 6.45 -0.80 10.66
N ILE A 188 7.09 0.06 9.86
CA ILE A 188 7.78 -0.34 8.62
C ILE A 188 8.95 -1.27 8.93
#